data_AF-A0A822CCE8-F1
#
_entry.id   AF-A0A822CCE8-F1
#
_cell.length_a   1.000
_cell.length_b   1.000
_cell.length_c   1.000
_cell.angle_alpha   90.00
_cell.angle_beta   90.00
_cell.angle_gamma   90.00
#
_symmetry.space_group_name_H-M   'P 1'
#
loop_
_entity.id
_entity.type
_entity.pdbx_description
1 polymer ?
#
loop_
_entity_poly.entity_id
_entity_poly.type
_entity_poly.pdbx_seq_one_letter_code
_entity_poly.pdbx_strand_id
1 'polypeptide(L)'
;PQQIPNVYTDFLLDYAKKNLEFIQNIEQQFTQLVEDTQAARRFIHFYSFAPMKYNKRHVIHELASFYGVKTNASGPEPNRKVIVCASCSISIIPSVTLTQMTLLLYSQTLLLLFKKELTPNSNDSYN
;
A
#
# COMPACT_ATOMS: atom_id res chain seq x y z
N PRO A 1 2.35 -19.69 15.77
CA PRO A 1 2.16 -19.06 14.44
C PRO A 1 3.14 -17.90 14.26
N GLN A 2 4.03 -17.97 13.27
CA GLN A 2 4.94 -16.87 12.96
C GLN A 2 4.10 -15.67 12.50
N GLN A 3 4.13 -14.57 13.26
CA GLN A 3 3.55 -13.29 12.84
C GLN A 3 4.32 -12.82 11.60
N ILE A 4 3.63 -12.56 10.50
CA ILE A 4 4.25 -11.88 9.36
C ILE A 4 4.64 -10.49 9.87
N PRO A 5 5.91 -10.08 9.76
CA PRO A 5 6.30 -8.73 10.14
C PRO A 5 5.48 -7.72 9.33
N ASN A 6 4.87 -6.74 10.00
CA ASN A 6 4.14 -5.68 9.35
C ASN A 6 5.14 -4.80 8.59
N VAL A 7 5.27 -5.06 7.28
CA VAL A 7 6.21 -4.31 6.42
C VAL A 7 5.73 -2.88 6.23
N TYR A 8 4.41 -2.67 6.19
CA TYR A 8 3.79 -1.36 6.03
C TYR A 8 3.34 -0.79 7.37
N THR A 9 3.17 0.53 7.41
CA THR A 9 2.70 1.25 8.60
C THR A 9 1.23 0.93 8.91
N ASP A 10 0.85 1.07 10.18
CA ASP A 10 -0.54 0.88 10.61
C ASP A 10 -1.49 1.85 9.89
N PHE A 11 -1.05 3.09 9.64
CA PHE A 11 -1.82 4.07 8.86
C PHE A 11 -2.17 3.54 7.46
N LEU A 12 -1.17 3.02 6.73
CA LEU A 12 -1.38 2.50 5.38
C LEU A 12 -2.28 1.27 5.39
N LEU A 13 -2.08 0.36 6.34
CA LEU A 13 -2.89 -0.86 6.47
C LEU A 13 -4.35 -0.53 6.78
N ASP A 14 -4.60 0.39 7.71
CA ASP A 14 -5.96 0.80 8.07
C ASP A 14 -6.65 1.59 6.97
N TYR A 15 -5.91 2.39 6.21
CA TYR A 15 -6.45 3.07 5.04
C TYR A 15 -6.81 2.08 3.92
N ALA A 16 -5.92 1.11 3.65
CA ALA A 16 -6.08 0.12 2.59
C ALA A 16 -7.29 -0.80 2.81
N LYS A 17 -7.55 -1.21 4.05
CA LYS A 17 -8.75 -1.99 4.42
C LYS A 17 -10.06 -1.37 3.92
N LYS A 18 -10.12 -0.03 3.84
CA LYS A 18 -11.32 0.72 3.46
C LYS A 18 -11.30 1.20 2.00
N ASN A 19 -10.12 1.25 1.37
CA ASN A 19 -9.91 1.93 0.09
C ASN A 19 -9.01 1.11 -0.85
N LEU A 20 -9.22 -0.21 -0.92
CA LEU A 20 -8.32 -1.12 -1.60
C LEU A 20 -8.11 -0.78 -3.08
N GLU A 21 -9.19 -0.45 -3.80
CA GLU A 21 -9.12 -0.06 -5.22
C GLU A 21 -8.25 1.19 -5.44
N PHE A 22 -8.33 2.17 -4.54
CA PHE A 22 -7.49 3.37 -4.64
C PHE A 22 -6.01 3.04 -4.42
N ILE A 23 -5.70 2.15 -3.46
CA ILE A 23 -4.33 1.69 -3.22
C ILE A 23 -3.80 0.94 -4.44
N GLN A 24 -4.57 -0.01 -4.98
CA GLN A 24 -4.21 -0.76 -6.19
C GLN A 24 -3.88 0.16 -7.36
N ASN A 25 -4.68 1.20 -7.57
CA ASN A 25 -4.41 2.19 -8.60
C ASN A 25 -3.10 2.94 -8.37
N ILE A 26 -2.78 3.35 -7.13
CA ILE A 26 -1.49 3.99 -6.83
C ILE A 26 -0.33 3.03 -7.09
N GLU A 27 -0.44 1.80 -6.60
CA GLU A 27 0.58 0.76 -6.78
C GLU A 27 0.85 0.49 -8.26
N GLN A 28 -0.19 0.42 -9.08
CA GLN A 28 -0.05 0.26 -10.53
C GLN A 28 0.72 1.43 -11.15
N GLN A 29 0.39 2.67 -10.79
CA GLN A 29 1.10 3.85 -11.32
C GLN A 29 2.55 3.89 -10.85
N PHE A 30 2.83 3.49 -9.60
CA PHE A 30 4.20 3.42 -9.08
C PHE A 30 5.02 2.35 -9.77
N THR A 31 4.46 1.14 -9.91
CA THR A 31 5.09 0.02 -10.60
C THR A 31 5.42 0.41 -12.03
N GLN A 32 4.46 0.92 -12.80
CA GLN A 32 4.69 1.37 -14.18
C GLN A 32 5.79 2.42 -14.24
N LEU A 33 5.76 3.42 -13.36
CA LEU A 33 6.77 4.48 -13.33
C LEU A 33 8.17 3.91 -13.04
N VAL A 34 8.30 2.95 -12.12
CA VAL A 34 9.58 2.30 -11.80
C VAL A 34 10.07 1.47 -12.98
N GLU A 35 9.21 0.66 -13.60
CA GLU A 35 9.53 -0.15 -14.78
C GLU A 35 9.99 0.72 -15.94
N ASP A 36 9.26 1.78 -16.26
CA ASP A 36 9.62 2.73 -17.32
C ASP A 36 10.98 3.38 -17.05
N THR A 37 11.26 3.71 -15.80
CA THR A 37 12.54 4.29 -15.37
C THR A 37 13.70 3.32 -15.54
N GLN A 38 13.51 2.05 -15.18
CA GLN A 38 14.53 1.03 -15.34
C GLN A 38 14.74 0.66 -16.82
N ALA A 39 13.67 0.57 -17.61
CA ALA A 39 13.74 0.22 -19.03
C ALA A 39 14.37 1.31 -19.89
N ALA A 40 14.00 2.59 -19.68
CA ALA A 40 14.45 3.68 -20.54
C ALA A 40 15.91 4.10 -20.36
N ARG A 41 16.63 3.54 -19.37
CA ARG A 41 17.98 3.98 -18.94
C ARG A 41 18.08 5.49 -18.68
N ARG A 42 16.95 6.15 -18.41
CA ARG A 42 16.90 7.56 -17.99
C ARG A 42 17.17 7.64 -16.49
N PHE A 43 17.85 8.71 -16.08
CA PHE A 43 18.16 8.92 -14.66
C PHE A 43 16.91 9.11 -13.80
N ILE A 44 15.85 9.72 -14.35
CA ILE A 44 14.60 10.04 -13.64
C ILE A 44 13.37 10.03 -14.57
N HIS A 45 12.21 9.67 -14.04
CA HIS A 45 10.89 9.90 -14.66
C HIS A 45 9.89 10.45 -13.65
N PHE A 46 8.87 11.12 -14.18
CA PHE A 46 7.83 11.75 -13.38
C PHE A 46 6.44 11.27 -13.75
N TYR A 47 5.58 11.18 -12.74
CA TYR A 47 4.14 10.97 -12.90
C TYR A 47 3.38 12.03 -12.09
N SER A 48 2.33 12.59 -12.66
CA SER A 48 1.47 13.57 -11.98
C SER A 48 0.09 12.95 -11.78
N PHE A 49 -0.30 12.75 -10.53
CA PHE A 49 -1.68 12.41 -10.22
C PHE A 49 -2.61 13.59 -10.51
N ALA A 50 -3.91 13.29 -10.64
CA ALA A 50 -4.95 14.31 -10.65
C ALA A 50 -5.05 15.04 -9.29
N PRO A 51 -5.59 16.28 -9.25
CA PRO A 51 -5.89 16.97 -8.01
C PRO A 51 -6.76 16.12 -7.07
N MET A 52 -6.41 16.12 -5.78
CA MET A 52 -7.12 15.29 -4.79
C MET A 52 -6.95 15.85 -3.37
N LYS A 53 -7.88 15.53 -2.47
CA LYS A 53 -7.86 15.99 -1.06
C LYS A 53 -6.62 15.51 -0.29
N TYR A 54 -6.28 16.22 0.79
CA TYR A 54 -5.13 15.94 1.66
C TYR A 54 -4.98 14.46 2.04
N ASN A 55 -6.04 13.80 2.50
CA ASN A 55 -5.96 12.40 2.95
C ASN A 55 -5.44 11.46 1.86
N LYS A 56 -5.90 11.63 0.61
CA LYS A 56 -5.42 10.82 -0.52
C LYS A 56 -3.95 11.11 -0.83
N ARG A 57 -3.53 12.38 -0.74
CA ARG A 57 -2.13 12.77 -0.95
C ARG A 57 -1.22 12.20 0.14
N HIS A 58 -1.66 12.21 1.40
CA HIS A 58 -0.90 11.65 2.53
C HIS A 58 -0.56 10.18 2.30
N VAL A 59 -1.53 9.38 1.85
CA VAL A 59 -1.32 7.97 1.49
C VAL A 59 -0.28 7.81 0.37
N ILE A 60 -0.35 8.63 -0.69
CA ILE A 60 0.64 8.60 -1.77
C ILE A 60 2.04 8.91 -1.26
N HIS A 61 2.17 9.93 -0.40
CA HIS A 61 3.46 10.31 0.18
C HIS A 61 4.07 9.19 1.04
N GLU A 62 3.26 8.55 1.87
CA GLU A 62 3.73 7.49 2.76
C GLU A 62 4.06 6.20 1.99
N LEU A 63 3.18 5.79 1.07
CA LEU A 63 3.40 4.60 0.23
C LEU A 63 4.64 4.75 -0.67
N ALA A 64 4.95 5.97 -1.12
CA ALA A 64 6.10 6.24 -1.97
C ALA A 64 7.45 5.85 -1.35
N SER A 65 7.55 5.91 -0.02
CA SER A 65 8.77 5.51 0.69
C SER A 65 9.15 4.04 0.43
N PHE A 66 8.17 3.16 0.31
CA PHE A 66 8.35 1.73 0.07
C PHE A 66 8.80 1.39 -1.36
N TYR A 67 8.52 2.29 -2.30
CA TYR A 67 8.95 2.17 -3.70
C TYR A 67 10.26 2.93 -3.98
N GLY A 68 10.82 3.62 -2.99
CA GLY A 68 12.00 4.47 -3.19
C GLY A 68 11.77 5.60 -4.19
N VAL A 69 10.53 6.11 -4.29
CA VAL A 69 10.17 7.23 -5.17
C VAL A 69 9.97 8.51 -4.35
N LYS A 70 10.32 9.65 -4.93
CA LYS A 70 10.13 10.96 -4.29
C LYS A 70 8.77 11.53 -4.66
N THR A 71 8.16 12.27 -3.76
CA THR A 71 6.83 12.86 -3.96
C THR A 71 6.82 14.33 -3.57
N ASN A 72 6.01 15.13 -4.26
CA ASN A 72 5.81 16.55 -3.96
C ASN A 72 4.35 16.96 -4.20
N ALA A 73 3.73 17.64 -3.24
CA ALA A 73 2.38 18.18 -3.40
C ALA A 73 2.43 19.62 -3.94
N SER A 74 2.02 19.80 -5.19
CA SER A 74 2.14 21.05 -5.96
C SER A 74 0.78 21.67 -6.28
N GLY A 75 0.74 23.00 -6.30
CA GLY A 75 -0.44 23.81 -6.62
C GLY A 75 -1.27 24.22 -5.38
N PRO A 76 -2.12 25.25 -5.52
CA PRO A 76 -3.07 25.67 -4.48
C PRO A 76 -4.29 24.74 -4.42
N GLU A 77 -4.96 24.70 -3.27
CA GLU A 77 -6.28 24.07 -3.19
C GLU A 77 -7.31 24.86 -4.03
N PRO A 78 -8.27 24.20 -4.71
CA PRO A 78 -8.55 22.75 -4.72
C PRO A 78 -7.74 21.95 -5.76
N ASN A 79 -6.89 22.61 -6.54
CA ASN A 79 -6.15 22.01 -7.66
C ASN A 79 -4.84 21.32 -7.22
N ARG A 80 -4.64 21.15 -5.91
CA ARG A 80 -3.40 20.62 -5.36
C ARG A 80 -3.28 19.13 -5.66
N LYS A 81 -2.18 18.77 -6.32
CA LYS A 81 -1.89 17.43 -6.86
C LYS A 81 -0.56 16.91 -6.36
N VAL A 82 -0.32 15.61 -6.53
CA VAL A 82 0.96 14.97 -6.17
C VAL A 82 1.73 14.65 -7.44
N ILE A 83 2.98 15.12 -7.49
CA ILE A 83 3.97 14.76 -8.50
C ILE A 83 4.91 13.75 -7.87
N VAL A 84 5.19 12.67 -8.59
CA VAL A 84 6.05 11.57 -8.17
C VAL A 84 7.24 11.49 -9.11
N CYS A 85 8.40 11.19 -8.56
CA CYS A 85 9.67 11.08 -9.28
C CYS A 85 10.34 9.76 -8.91
N ALA A 86 10.55 8.89 -9.91
CA ALA A 86 11.34 7.68 -9.77
C ALA A 86 12.75 7.91 -10.33
N SER A 87 13.73 7.22 -9.75
CA SER A 87 15.11 7.21 -10.22
C SER A 87 15.62 5.79 -10.36
N CYS A 88 16.32 5.50 -11.46
CA CYS A 88 16.77 4.15 -11.78
C CYS A 88 17.75 3.56 -10.74
N SER A 89 18.42 4.41 -9.95
CA SER A 89 19.39 3.98 -8.95
C SER A 89 18.79 3.70 -7.57
N ILE A 90 17.55 4.12 -7.32
CA ILE A 90 16.94 4.09 -5.97
C ILE A 90 15.59 3.38 -5.98
N SER A 91 14.79 3.60 -7.02
CA SER A 91 13.38 3.17 -7.03
C SER A 91 13.25 1.68 -7.34
N ILE A 92 12.41 1.01 -6.57
CA ILE A 92 12.18 -0.43 -6.61
C ILE A 92 10.69 -0.76 -6.54
N ILE A 93 10.34 -1.97 -6.97
CA ILE A 93 9.00 -2.53 -6.74
C ILE A 93 9.10 -3.42 -5.49
N PRO A 94 8.29 -3.20 -4.44
CA PRO A 94 8.31 -4.04 -3.27
C PRO A 94 7.85 -5.46 -3.62
N SER A 95 8.46 -6.47 -3.01
CA SER A 95 8.15 -7.89 -3.27
C SER A 95 6.74 -8.29 -2.86
N VAL A 96 6.16 -7.57 -1.90
CA VAL A 96 4.76 -7.70 -1.47
C VAL A 96 4.16 -6.30 -1.44
N THR A 97 3.13 -6.05 -2.24
CA THR A 97 2.44 -4.75 -2.26
C THR A 97 1.55 -4.57 -1.03
N LEU A 98 1.16 -3.33 -0.70
CA LEU A 98 0.23 -3.03 0.38
C LEU A 98 -1.13 -3.69 0.15
N THR A 99 -1.60 -3.74 -1.11
CA THR A 99 -2.80 -4.49 -1.49
C THR A 99 -2.67 -5.97 -1.12
N GLN A 100 -1.58 -6.62 -1.55
CA GLN A 100 -1.35 -8.04 -1.26
C GLN A 100 -1.26 -8.29 0.24
N MET A 101 -0.51 -7.44 0.96
CA MET A 101 -0.40 -7.53 2.42
C MET A 101 -1.76 -7.40 3.11
N THR A 102 -2.59 -6.45 2.67
CA THR A 102 -3.94 -6.24 3.22
C THR A 102 -4.82 -7.48 3.04
N LEU A 103 -4.81 -8.09 1.86
CA LEU A 103 -5.57 -9.31 1.56
C LEU A 103 -5.06 -10.53 2.36
N LEU A 104 -3.74 -10.66 2.53
CA LEU A 104 -3.13 -11.72 3.35
C LEU A 104 -3.56 -11.59 4.81
N LEU A 105 -3.52 -10.38 5.38
CA LEU A 105 -3.98 -10.14 6.75
C LEU A 105 -5.47 -10.44 6.92
N TYR A 106 -6.30 -10.08 5.93
CA TYR A 106 -7.74 -10.36 5.97
C TYR A 106 -8.04 -11.86 5.95
N SER A 107 -7.40 -12.62 5.04
CA SER A 107 -7.58 -14.07 4.95
C SER A 107 -7.11 -14.80 6.22
N GLN A 108 -5.99 -14.38 6.82
CA GLN A 108 -5.52 -14.92 8.09
C GLN A 108 -6.50 -14.64 9.23
N THR A 109 -7.04 -13.42 9.29
CA THR A 109 -8.03 -13.04 10.30
C THR A 109 -9.28 -13.91 10.19
N LEU A 110 -9.81 -14.10 8.97
CA LEU A 110 -10.95 -14.98 8.73
C LEU A 110 -10.67 -16.45 9.09
N LEU A 111 -9.49 -16.96 8.74
CA LEU A 111 -9.09 -18.33 9.11
C LEU A 111 -8.99 -18.52 10.63
N LEU A 112 -8.50 -17.52 11.36
CA LEU A 112 -8.44 -17.55 12.82
C LEU A 112 -9.84 -17.53 13.43
N LEU A 113 -10.75 -16.71 12.89
CA LEU A 113 -12.15 -16.68 13.32
C LEU A 113 -12.83 -18.03 13.08
N PHE A 114 -12.69 -18.59 11.88
CA PHE A 114 -13.26 -19.89 11.54
C PHE A 114 -12.71 -21.03 12.43
N LYS A 115 -11.40 -21.04 12.69
CA LYS A 115 -10.79 -22.02 13.62
C LYS A 115 -11.35 -21.90 15.03
N LYS A 116 -11.65 -20.70 15.50
CA LYS A 116 -12.24 -20.46 16.82
C LYS A 116 -13.66 -21.01 16.92
N GLU A 117 -14.44 -20.96 15.84
CA GLU A 117 -15.78 -21.55 15.80
C GLU A 117 -15.75 -23.09 15.80
N LEU A 118 -14.71 -23.70 15.21
CA LEU A 118 -14.57 -25.16 15.13
C LEU A 118 -14.00 -25.80 16.40
N THR A 119 -13.38 -25.03 17.31
CA THR A 119 -12.93 -25.56 18.59
C THR A 119 -14.10 -25.56 19.57
N PRO A 120 -14.68 -26.74 19.94
CA PRO A 120 -15.73 -26.78 20.94
C PRO A 120 -15.20 -26.20 22.26
N ASN A 121 -16.03 -25.37 22.89
CA ASN A 121 -15.74 -24.77 24.18
C ASN A 121 -15.63 -25.92 25.21
N SER A 122 -14.43 -26.27 25.63
CA SER A 122 -14.18 -27.38 26.57
C SER A 122 -14.69 -27.13 28.00
N ASN A 123 -15.64 -26.20 28.17
CA ASN A 123 -16.31 -25.89 29.44
C ASN A 123 -17.71 -26.51 29.54
N ASP A 124 -18.21 -27.20 28.51
CA ASP A 124 -19.43 -28.00 28.62
C ASP A 124 -19.08 -29.43 29.10
N SER A 125 -18.47 -29.51 30.28
CA SER A 125 -18.33 -30.77 31.03
C SER A 125 -19.39 -30.79 32.14
N TYR A 126 -20.44 -31.57 31.91
CA TYR A 126 -21.42 -32.15 32.86
C TYR A 126 -21.79 -31.34 34.11
N ASN A 127 -23.03 -30.84 34.12
CA ASN A 127 -23.92 -30.92 35.29
C ASN A 127 -25.25 -31.52 34.84
#